data_AF-A0A2P5VLY6-F1
#
_entry.id   AF-A0A2P5VLY6-F1
#
_cell.length_a   1.000
_cell.length_b   1.000
_cell.length_c   1.000
_cell.angle_alpha   90.00
_cell.angle_beta   90.00
_cell.angle_gamma   90.00
#
_symmetry.space_group_name_H-M   'P 1'
#
loop_
_entity.id
_entity.type
_entity.pdbx_description
1 polymer ?
#
loop_
_entity_poly.entity_id
_entity_poly.type
_entity_poly.pdbx_seq_one_letter_code
_entity_poly.pdbx_strand_id
1 'polypeptide(L)' 'MTNFFALLAKASKAVDKEMDDQLPSGQELEHRLFDAMRYATLGGGKRLRPF' A
#
# COMPACT_ATOMS: atom_id res chain seq x y z
N MET A 1 -11.40 -11.61 -23.60
CA MET A 1 -10.41 -12.11 -22.61
C MET A 1 -10.09 -10.99 -21.65
N THR A 2 -10.22 -11.22 -20.35
CA THR A 2 -9.89 -10.22 -19.31
C THR A 2 -8.38 -10.04 -19.25
N ASN A 3 -7.91 -8.80 -19.28
CA ASN A 3 -6.48 -8.49 -19.22
C ASN A 3 -5.98 -8.63 -17.77
N PHE A 4 -5.17 -9.66 -17.51
CA PHE A 4 -4.57 -9.92 -16.19
C PHE A 4 -3.83 -8.70 -15.62
N PHE A 5 -3.02 -8.01 -16.42
CA PHE A 5 -2.29 -6.82 -15.97
C PHE A 5 -3.23 -5.69 -15.56
N ALA A 6 -4.37 -5.54 -16.23
CA ALA A 6 -5.37 -4.54 -15.86
C ALA A 6 -6.04 -4.89 -14.52
N LEU A 7 -6.33 -6.16 -14.27
CA LEU A 7 -6.88 -6.63 -12.99
C LEU A 7 -5.86 -6.47 -11.86
N LEU A 8 -4.61 -6.87 -12.09
CA LEU A 8 -3.53 -6.74 -11.11
C LEU A 8 -3.28 -5.29 -10.73
N ALA A 9 -3.27 -4.38 -11.71
CA ALA A 9 -3.12 -2.95 -11.46
C ALA A 9 -4.31 -2.38 -10.67
N LYS A 10 -5.54 -2.83 -10.96
CA LYS A 10 -6.74 -2.42 -10.20
C LYS A 10 -6.66 -2.88 -8.74
N ALA A 11 -6.30 -4.13 -8.50
CA ALA A 11 -6.18 -4.66 -7.14
C ALA A 11 -5.03 -4.01 -6.38
N SER A 12 -3.87 -3.80 -7.02
CA SER A 12 -2.73 -3.12 -6.39
C SER A 12 -3.14 -1.74 -5.88
N LYS A 13 -3.85 -0.95 -6.69
CA LYS A 13 -4.36 0.37 -6.28
C LYS A 13 -5.35 0.30 -5.11
N ALA A 14 -6.23 -0.70 -5.11
CA ALA A 14 -7.18 -0.90 -4.03
C ALA A 14 -6.47 -1.27 -2.71
N VAL A 15 -5.48 -2.17 -2.78
CA VAL A 15 -4.67 -2.56 -1.63
C VAL A 15 -3.83 -1.40 -1.13
N ASP A 16 -3.18 -0.65 -2.02
CA ASP A 16 -2.38 0.52 -1.63
C ASP A 16 -3.25 1.54 -0.89
N LYS A 17 -4.48 1.79 -1.38
CA LYS A 17 -5.44 2.66 -0.70
C LYS A 17 -5.83 2.13 0.68
N GLU A 18 -6.17 0.86 0.81
CA GLU A 18 -6.53 0.28 2.11
C GLU A 18 -5.36 0.35 3.10
N MET A 19 -4.15 0.04 2.64
CA MET A 19 -2.96 0.16 3.48
C MET A 19 -2.70 1.60 3.91
N ASP A 20 -2.90 2.57 3.01
CA ASP A 20 -2.76 4.00 3.29
C ASP A 20 -3.68 4.47 4.42
N ASP A 21 -4.94 4.02 4.38
CA ASP A 21 -5.99 4.33 5.34
C ASP A 21 -5.76 3.65 6.71
N GLN A 22 -5.15 2.46 6.74
CA GLN A 22 -4.91 1.68 7.98
C GLN A 22 -3.58 1.99 8.67
N LEU A 23 -2.56 2.41 7.92
CA LEU A 23 -1.24 2.65 8.49
C LEU A 23 -1.23 3.93 9.34
N PRO A 24 -0.62 3.90 10.54
CA PRO A 24 -0.55 5.07 11.40
C PRO A 24 0.20 6.21 10.70
N SER A 25 -0.21 7.44 10.98
CA SER A 25 0.42 8.67 10.51
C SER A 25 0.27 9.75 11.58
N GLY A 26 1.09 10.80 11.55
CA GLY A 26 1.01 11.90 12.52
C GLY A 26 2.38 12.51 12.82
N GLN A 27 2.39 13.54 13.66
CA GLN A 27 3.60 14.27 14.09
C GLN A 27 3.99 13.98 15.54
N GLU A 28 3.43 12.91 16.12
CA GLU A 28 3.70 12.47 17.48
C GLU A 28 5.15 11.97 17.65
N LEU A 29 5.52 11.56 18.87
CA LEU A 29 6.88 11.07 19.17
C LEU A 29 7.32 9.92 18.26
N GLU A 30 6.39 9.09 17.84
CA GLU A 30 6.60 7.91 16.99
C GLU A 30 6.58 8.22 15.48
N HIS A 31 6.45 9.49 15.04
CA HIS A 31 6.29 9.83 13.63
C HIS A 31 7.36 9.19 12.72
N ARG A 32 8.62 9.10 13.16
CA ARG A 32 9.70 8.46 12.39
C ARG A 32 9.45 6.97 12.13
N LEU A 33 8.83 6.27 13.08
CA LEU A 33 8.46 4.87 12.92
C LEU A 33 7.30 4.75 11.93
N PHE A 34 6.30 5.63 12.03
CA PHE A 34 5.17 5.66 11.11
C PHE A 34 5.63 5.94 9.67
N ASP A 35 6.53 6.91 9.48
CA ASP A 35 7.14 7.21 8.18
C ASP A 35 7.90 6.00 7.62
N ALA A 36 8.68 5.31 8.45
CA ALA A 36 9.42 4.12 8.04
C ALA A 36 8.48 2.96 7.64
N MET A 37 7.40 2.74 8.40
CA MET A 37 6.37 1.74 8.07
C MET A 37 5.71 2.08 6.73
N ARG A 38 5.28 3.33 6.55
CA ARG A 38 4.62 3.80 5.32
C ARG A 38 5.56 3.73 4.12
N TYR A 39 6.83 4.09 4.28
CA TYR A 39 7.85 3.94 3.23
C TYR A 39 8.01 2.49 2.79
N ALA A 40 8.19 1.57 3.75
CA ALA A 40 8.44 0.15 3.45
C ALA A 40 7.23 -0.55 2.82
N THR A 41 6.01 -0.10 3.16
CA THR A 41 4.78 -0.76 2.74
C THR A 41 4.15 -0.13 1.50
N LEU A 42 4.15 1.20 1.36
CA LEU A 42 3.54 1.96 0.26
C LEU A 42 4.52 2.31 -0.87
N GLY A 43 5.83 2.06 -0.69
CA GLY A 43 6.87 2.30 -1.70
C GLY A 43 6.79 1.42 -2.97
N GLY A 44 5.71 0.67 -3.16
CA GLY A 44 5.40 -0.12 -4.35
C GLY A 44 5.35 -1.62 -4.12
N GLY A 45 5.42 -2.37 -5.23
CA GLY A 45 5.28 -3.83 -5.27
C GLY A 45 4.05 -4.27 -6.07
N LYS A 46 4.05 -5.52 -6.56
CA LYS A 46 2.98 -6.03 -7.44
C LYS A 46 1.68 -6.36 -6.72
N ARG A 47 1.70 -6.38 -5.38
CA ARG A 47 0.58 -6.82 -4.54
C ARG A 47 0.01 -8.19 -4.97
N LEU A 48 0.89 -9.11 -5.38
CA LEU A 48 0.48 -10.41 -5.90
C LEU A 48 -0.15 -11.33 -4.84
N ARG A 49 0.25 -11.21 -3.57
CA ARG A 49 -0.35 -12.00 -2.47
C ARG A 49 -1.82 -11.63 -2.21
N PRO A 50 -2.20 -10.34 -2.16
CA PRO A 50 -3.61 -9.94 -2.00
C PRO A 50 -4.41 -9.83 -3.31
N PHE A 51 -3.79 -9.99 -4.49
CA PHE A 51 -4.48 -10.10 -5.78
C PHE A 51 -5.14 -11.47 -5.95
#